data_AF-A0AB39Y3H1-F1
#
_entry.id   AF-A0AB39Y3H1-F1
#
_cell.length_a   1.000
_cell.length_b   1.000
_cell.length_c   1.000
_cell.angle_alpha   90.00
_cell.angle_beta   90.00
_cell.angle_gamma   90.00
#
_symmetry.space_group_name_H-M   'P 1'
#
loop_
_entity.id
_entity.type
_entity.pdbx_description
1 polymer ?
#
loop_
_entity_poly.entity_id
_entity_poly.type
_entity_poly.pdbx_seq_one_letter_code
_entity_poly.pdbx_strand_id
1 'polypeptide(L)'
;MLRTRRTLRTASYTLAGTIAVAASFVTGPAQAAEPLPSHWCYVNGVEAPPGQEVRGTSADDTILCENDVENAIIYGGGGNDNIRVKGMLIDAQVLGGEGDDTLQVNNLSPRNGNASVRGGAGNDTIITALVVGTAAHGASVYGDHGDDKITTGSVMGQPGEYERGGGQVFGNDGNDLIRTGNIDLGGRVLGGSENDIIEPKSVGAESAGIVQGGPGNDTVRGLNDSVLTIGPGYGQVDGGIGTNSCRVKHFSTGDRVRSSMANCLMADGTPVAPVTPAKPASQAAPVAPAKPASPAAPMAPAKPASPAAPAAPGAHSPR
;
A
#
# COMPACT_ATOMS: atom_id res chain seq x y z
N MET A 1 -27.24 97.00 -16.67
CA MET A 1 -26.12 97.03 -15.69
C MET A 1 -26.56 96.29 -14.43
N LEU A 2 -25.73 95.34 -14.00
CA LEU A 2 -25.49 94.78 -12.65
C LEU A 2 -26.62 94.60 -11.59
N ARG A 3 -26.58 93.37 -11.01
CA ARG A 3 -26.74 92.98 -9.58
C ARG A 3 -28.17 93.03 -9.00
N THR A 4 -28.63 92.13 -8.11
CA THR A 4 -27.96 91.24 -7.13
C THR A 4 -28.92 90.16 -6.62
N ARG A 5 -28.37 89.00 -6.20
CA ARG A 5 -29.03 87.87 -5.50
C ARG A 5 -29.26 88.16 -4.00
N ARG A 6 -30.27 87.52 -3.38
CA ARG A 6 -30.34 87.02 -1.97
C ARG A 6 -31.42 85.92 -1.89
N THR A 7 -31.11 84.63 -1.90
CA THR A 7 -30.90 83.69 -0.77
C THR A 7 -32.00 83.61 0.28
N LEU A 8 -32.70 82.47 0.33
CA LEU A 8 -33.34 81.93 1.52
C LEU A 8 -32.93 80.45 1.63
N ARG A 9 -32.31 80.11 2.76
CA ARG A 9 -31.90 78.75 3.14
C ARG A 9 -33.00 78.15 3.99
N THR A 10 -33.47 76.96 3.64
CA THR A 10 -34.33 76.13 4.50
C THR A 10 -33.52 74.91 4.90
N ALA A 11 -33.37 74.70 6.21
CA ALA A 11 -32.67 73.57 6.80
C ALA A 11 -33.58 72.33 6.79
N SER A 12 -33.06 71.22 6.30
CA SER A 12 -33.70 69.90 6.43
C SER A 12 -32.74 68.99 7.19
N TYR A 13 -33.16 68.58 8.38
CA TYR A 13 -32.47 67.61 9.23
C TYR A 13 -32.59 66.22 8.59
N THR A 14 -31.47 65.61 8.22
CA THR A 14 -31.40 64.21 7.80
C THR A 14 -31.04 63.33 8.98
N LEU A 15 -31.93 62.39 9.31
CA LEU A 15 -31.77 61.37 10.34
C LEU A 15 -30.73 60.34 9.86
N ALA A 16 -29.59 60.24 10.54
CA ALA A 16 -28.56 59.25 10.22
C ALA A 16 -28.99 57.88 10.77
N GLY A 17 -29.53 57.01 9.90
CA GLY A 17 -29.76 55.60 10.20
C GLY A 17 -28.43 54.84 10.18
N THR A 18 -28.02 54.33 11.34
CA THR A 18 -26.83 53.48 11.49
C THR A 18 -27.17 52.07 10.99
N ILE A 19 -26.59 51.65 9.88
CA ILE A 19 -26.65 50.25 9.43
C ILE A 19 -25.50 49.50 10.09
N ALA A 20 -25.82 48.65 11.07
CA ALA A 20 -24.87 47.69 11.61
C ALA A 20 -24.75 46.51 10.63
N VAL A 21 -23.67 46.46 9.86
CA VAL A 21 -23.32 45.30 9.03
C VAL A 21 -22.64 44.27 9.95
N ALA A 22 -23.37 43.23 10.34
CA ALA A 22 -22.79 42.08 11.02
C ALA A 22 -22.01 41.24 9.99
N ALA A 23 -20.68 41.40 9.96
CA ALA A 23 -19.80 40.50 9.22
C ALA A 23 -19.87 39.12 9.88
N SER A 24 -20.60 38.20 9.26
CA SER A 24 -20.59 36.79 9.66
C SER A 24 -19.32 36.17 9.11
N PHE A 25 -18.30 35.99 9.95
CA PHE A 25 -17.12 35.20 9.61
C PHE A 25 -17.55 33.74 9.52
N VAL A 26 -17.83 33.27 8.30
CA VAL A 26 -17.87 31.83 8.02
C VAL A 26 -16.42 31.35 8.10
N THR A 27 -16.02 30.88 9.28
CA THR A 27 -14.80 30.10 9.41
C THR A 27 -15.10 28.74 8.79
N GLY A 28 -14.83 28.62 7.49
CA GLY A 28 -14.69 27.30 6.88
C GLY A 28 -13.58 26.53 7.63
N PRO A 29 -13.64 25.19 7.67
CA PRO A 29 -12.52 24.43 8.19
C PRO A 29 -11.26 24.87 7.44
N ALA A 30 -10.24 25.31 8.18
CA ALA A 30 -8.94 25.61 7.60
C ALA A 30 -8.45 24.32 6.94
N GLN A 31 -8.42 24.30 5.62
CA GLN A 31 -7.71 23.26 4.88
C GLN A 31 -6.27 23.33 5.36
N ALA A 32 -5.76 22.22 5.93
CA ALA A 32 -4.35 22.12 6.27
C ALA A 32 -3.55 22.44 4.99
N ALA A 33 -2.60 23.36 5.10
CA ALA A 33 -1.73 23.69 3.97
C ALA A 33 -1.08 22.39 3.48
N GLU A 34 -1.13 22.13 2.18
CA GLU A 34 -0.46 20.96 1.61
C GLU A 34 1.04 21.02 1.95
N PRO A 35 1.64 19.90 2.38
CA PRO A 35 3.05 19.87 2.74
C PRO A 35 3.89 20.33 1.53
N LEU A 36 4.83 21.24 1.80
CA LEU A 36 5.66 21.81 0.75
C LEU A 36 6.58 20.74 0.14
N PRO A 37 6.86 20.82 -1.17
CA PRO A 37 7.86 19.97 -1.78
C PRO A 37 9.22 20.21 -1.13
N SER A 38 9.95 19.14 -0.85
CA SER A 38 11.31 19.23 -0.33
C SER A 38 12.21 18.18 -0.97
N HIS A 39 13.36 18.63 -1.43
CA HIS A 39 14.40 17.77 -1.97
C HIS A 39 15.74 18.48 -1.83
N TRP A 40 16.81 17.71 -1.84
CA TRP A 40 18.17 18.23 -2.00
C TRP A 40 18.87 17.37 -3.04
N CYS A 41 18.73 17.79 -4.30
CA CYS A 41 19.20 17.06 -5.46
C CYS A 41 20.20 17.87 -6.30
N TYR A 42 21.03 17.15 -7.03
CA TYR A 42 21.98 17.68 -8.00
C TYR A 42 21.72 17.03 -9.36
N VAL A 43 21.71 17.81 -10.42
CA VAL A 43 21.65 17.34 -11.81
C VAL A 43 23.00 17.65 -12.45
N ASN A 44 23.73 16.61 -12.86
CA ASN A 44 25.09 16.72 -13.41
C ASN A 44 26.07 17.51 -12.52
N GLY A 45 25.92 17.35 -11.20
CA GLY A 45 26.75 18.03 -10.20
C GLY A 45 26.34 19.48 -9.90
N VAL A 46 25.31 20.01 -10.55
CA VAL A 46 24.74 21.33 -10.26
C VAL A 46 23.51 21.17 -9.38
N GLU A 47 23.42 21.94 -8.29
CA GLU A 47 22.29 21.88 -7.38
C GLU A 47 20.98 22.27 -8.08
N ALA A 48 19.99 21.39 -7.96
CA ALA A 48 18.67 21.62 -8.52
C ALA A 48 17.94 22.70 -7.69
N PRO A 49 17.25 23.66 -8.33
CA PRO A 49 16.46 24.64 -7.60
C PRO A 49 15.40 23.97 -6.72
N PRO A 50 15.09 24.52 -5.52
CA PRO A 50 13.96 24.06 -4.73
C PRO A 50 12.66 24.16 -5.51
N GLY A 51 11.80 23.15 -5.40
CA GLY A 51 10.53 23.13 -6.12
C GLY A 51 9.89 21.76 -6.15
N GLN A 52 8.78 21.66 -6.86
CA GLN A 52 8.04 20.41 -7.04
C GLN A 52 8.74 19.43 -7.98
N GLU A 53 9.78 19.85 -8.68
CA GLU A 53 10.38 19.05 -9.73
C GLU A 53 11.90 19.22 -9.85
N VAL A 54 12.57 18.11 -10.08
CA VAL A 54 13.97 18.01 -10.49
C VAL A 54 13.97 17.37 -11.88
N ARG A 55 14.42 18.11 -12.90
CA ARG A 55 14.44 17.64 -14.29
C ARG A 55 15.88 17.51 -14.78
N GLY A 56 16.18 16.39 -15.44
CA GLY A 56 17.29 16.28 -16.37
C GLY A 56 16.92 16.91 -17.72
N THR A 57 17.57 16.42 -18.76
CA THR A 57 17.65 16.96 -20.11
C THR A 57 17.22 15.89 -21.12
N SER A 58 17.72 15.96 -22.34
CA SER A 58 17.48 14.95 -23.38
C SER A 58 18.73 14.12 -23.69
N ALA A 59 19.74 14.21 -22.83
CA ALA A 59 20.99 13.49 -22.92
C ALA A 59 21.24 12.81 -21.57
N ASP A 60 22.11 11.80 -21.54
CA ASP A 60 22.45 11.07 -20.32
C ASP A 60 22.78 11.99 -19.12
N ASP A 61 21.93 11.95 -18.10
CA ASP A 61 22.02 12.78 -16.91
C ASP A 61 22.38 11.94 -15.67
N THR A 62 23.07 12.58 -14.72
CA THR A 62 23.23 12.04 -13.37
C THR A 62 22.45 12.88 -12.38
N ILE A 63 21.39 12.31 -11.80
CA ILE A 63 20.56 12.97 -10.80
C ILE A 63 20.80 12.34 -9.43
N LEU A 64 21.31 13.12 -8.48
CA LEU A 64 21.67 12.64 -7.15
C LEU A 64 20.94 13.42 -6.07
N CYS A 65 20.06 12.76 -5.32
CA CYS A 65 19.39 13.32 -4.15
C CYS A 65 20.02 12.75 -2.87
N GLU A 66 20.61 13.64 -2.08
CA GLU A 66 21.41 13.29 -0.89
C GLU A 66 20.54 12.98 0.35
N ASN A 67 19.31 13.49 0.39
CA ASN A 67 18.37 13.34 1.50
C ASN A 67 17.01 12.79 1.04
N ASP A 68 16.04 12.78 1.95
CA ASP A 68 14.65 12.45 1.66
C ASP A 68 14.08 13.40 0.59
N VAL A 69 13.20 12.86 -0.25
CA VAL A 69 12.48 13.58 -1.29
C VAL A 69 11.01 13.49 -0.97
N GLU A 70 10.38 14.63 -0.74
CA GLU A 70 8.99 14.73 -0.29
C GLU A 70 8.16 15.62 -1.23
N ASN A 71 6.99 15.14 -1.67
CA ASN A 71 6.06 15.86 -2.55
C ASN A 71 6.70 16.44 -3.83
N ALA A 72 7.68 15.75 -4.39
CA ALA A 72 8.40 16.19 -5.58
C ALA A 72 8.50 15.09 -6.64
N ILE A 73 8.72 15.50 -7.89
CA ILE A 73 8.95 14.62 -9.03
C ILE A 73 10.41 14.75 -9.45
N ILE A 74 11.10 13.62 -9.59
CA ILE A 74 12.41 13.54 -10.20
C ILE A 74 12.21 12.91 -11.57
N TYR A 75 12.64 13.61 -12.63
CA TYR A 75 12.48 13.16 -14.01
C TYR A 75 13.84 13.21 -14.72
N GLY A 76 14.31 12.06 -15.19
CA GLY A 76 15.54 11.94 -15.98
C GLY A 76 15.42 12.68 -17.30
N GLY A 77 14.39 12.34 -18.08
CA GLY A 77 14.06 13.03 -19.32
C GLY A 77 14.28 12.10 -20.51
N GLY A 78 15.33 12.33 -21.29
CA GLY A 78 15.75 11.40 -22.32
C GLY A 78 17.24 11.15 -22.27
N GLY A 79 17.70 10.04 -22.82
CA GLY A 79 19.07 9.57 -22.64
C GLY A 79 19.13 8.52 -21.54
N ASN A 80 20.31 7.92 -21.35
CA ASN A 80 20.49 6.87 -20.34
C ASN A 80 20.86 7.51 -19.00
N ASP A 81 19.88 7.68 -18.13
CA ASP A 81 20.01 8.46 -16.91
C ASP A 81 20.43 7.61 -15.70
N ASN A 82 21.18 8.21 -14.79
CA ASN A 82 21.54 7.61 -13.51
C ASN A 82 20.92 8.42 -12.38
N ILE A 83 19.79 7.94 -11.86
CA ILE A 83 19.02 8.61 -10.81
C ILE A 83 19.21 7.87 -9.49
N ARG A 84 19.74 8.57 -8.48
CA ARG A 84 19.97 8.02 -7.15
C ARG A 84 19.34 8.89 -6.06
N VAL A 85 18.40 8.30 -5.33
CA VAL A 85 17.79 8.89 -4.12
C VAL A 85 18.28 8.13 -2.89
N LYS A 86 19.15 8.76 -2.10
CA LYS A 86 19.72 8.13 -0.89
C LYS A 86 18.71 8.08 0.27
N GLY A 87 17.89 9.13 0.41
CA GLY A 87 16.83 9.20 1.42
C GLY A 87 15.56 8.46 1.01
N MET A 88 14.52 8.59 1.82
CA MET A 88 13.19 8.06 1.54
C MET A 88 12.50 8.83 0.41
N LEU A 89 11.67 8.12 -0.35
CA LEU A 89 10.77 8.71 -1.33
C LEU A 89 9.37 8.83 -0.71
N ILE A 90 9.00 10.04 -0.29
CA ILE A 90 7.79 10.33 0.49
C ILE A 90 6.80 11.10 -0.39
N ASP A 91 5.64 10.51 -0.70
CA ASP A 91 4.63 11.17 -1.54
C ASP A 91 5.22 11.75 -2.85
N ALA A 92 6.24 11.08 -3.39
CA ALA A 92 7.11 11.58 -4.44
C ALA A 92 7.30 10.54 -5.54
N GLN A 93 7.75 10.98 -6.71
CA GLN A 93 7.88 10.14 -7.89
C GLN A 93 9.28 10.24 -8.48
N VAL A 94 9.82 9.10 -8.92
CA VAL A 94 11.02 9.03 -9.74
C VAL A 94 10.63 8.45 -11.09
N LEU A 95 11.01 9.14 -12.15
CA LEU A 95 10.70 8.81 -13.53
C LEU A 95 12.03 8.79 -14.30
N GLY A 96 12.41 7.67 -14.90
CA GLY A 96 13.58 7.57 -15.77
C GLY A 96 13.35 8.40 -17.04
N GLY A 97 12.49 7.92 -17.92
CA GLY A 97 12.11 8.65 -19.13
C GLY A 97 12.31 7.81 -20.37
N GLU A 98 12.94 8.37 -21.40
CA GLU A 98 13.38 7.61 -22.58
C GLU A 98 14.85 7.23 -22.46
N GLY A 99 15.21 5.96 -22.64
CA GLY A 99 16.58 5.49 -22.56
C GLY A 99 16.70 4.28 -21.63
N ASP A 100 17.89 3.67 -21.59
CA ASP A 100 18.18 2.60 -20.64
C ASP A 100 18.66 3.22 -19.32
N ASP A 101 17.74 3.45 -18.38
CA ASP A 101 17.97 4.18 -17.14
C ASP A 101 18.43 3.29 -15.98
N THR A 102 19.13 3.89 -15.03
CA THR A 102 19.46 3.27 -13.74
C THR A 102 18.85 4.06 -12.59
N LEU A 103 17.83 3.48 -11.95
CA LEU A 103 17.05 4.11 -10.89
C LEU A 103 17.34 3.43 -9.54
N GLN A 104 18.09 4.10 -8.66
CA GLN A 104 18.41 3.59 -7.32
C GLN A 104 17.73 4.43 -6.26
N VAL A 105 16.65 3.89 -5.69
CA VAL A 105 15.83 4.57 -4.69
C VAL A 105 15.85 3.76 -3.40
N ASN A 106 15.77 4.43 -2.25
CA ASN A 106 15.70 3.74 -0.97
C ASN A 106 14.29 3.19 -0.71
N ASN A 107 13.60 3.68 0.33
CA ASN A 107 12.27 3.20 0.70
C ASN A 107 11.18 4.07 0.09
N LEU A 108 10.19 3.45 -0.56
CA LEU A 108 8.95 4.12 -0.95
C LEU A 108 8.05 4.20 0.28
N SER A 109 7.74 5.42 0.72
CA SER A 109 7.05 5.72 1.99
C SER A 109 5.88 6.68 1.76
N PRO A 110 4.79 6.25 1.12
CA PRO A 110 3.60 7.08 0.96
C PRO A 110 2.95 7.41 2.33
N ARG A 111 2.57 8.67 2.52
CA ARG A 111 1.92 9.19 3.73
C ARG A 111 0.53 9.76 3.43
N ASN A 112 0.45 10.72 2.51
CA ASN A 112 -0.80 11.37 2.10
C ASN A 112 -1.03 11.27 0.58
N GLY A 113 0.03 11.01 -0.18
CA GLY A 113 0.04 10.80 -1.62
C GLY A 113 0.56 9.41 -1.95
N ASN A 114 1.01 9.21 -3.18
CA ASN A 114 1.64 7.95 -3.59
C ASN A 114 3.14 8.14 -3.72
N ALA A 115 3.90 7.06 -3.52
CA ALA A 115 5.32 7.01 -3.85
C ALA A 115 5.51 6.07 -5.04
N SER A 116 6.20 6.51 -6.09
CA SER A 116 6.40 5.67 -7.28
C SER A 116 7.78 5.79 -7.89
N VAL A 117 8.24 4.70 -8.48
CA VAL A 117 9.43 4.65 -9.35
C VAL A 117 8.98 4.04 -10.68
N ARG A 118 9.33 4.69 -11.79
CA ARG A 118 8.98 4.29 -13.15
C ARG A 118 10.22 4.33 -14.01
N GLY A 119 10.54 3.23 -14.68
CA GLY A 119 11.60 3.14 -15.68
C GLY A 119 11.29 4.07 -16.84
N GLY A 120 10.28 3.71 -17.62
CA GLY A 120 9.81 4.50 -18.74
C GLY A 120 9.91 3.69 -20.03
N ALA A 121 10.62 4.20 -21.03
CA ALA A 121 10.86 3.49 -22.27
C ALA A 121 12.34 3.17 -22.41
N GLY A 122 12.69 1.90 -22.56
CA GLY A 122 14.06 1.41 -22.61
C GLY A 122 14.25 0.24 -21.66
N ASN A 123 15.45 -0.33 -21.59
CA ASN A 123 15.72 -1.46 -20.72
C ASN A 123 16.31 -0.95 -19.40
N ASP A 124 15.44 -0.73 -18.42
CA ASP A 124 15.77 -0.02 -17.21
C ASP A 124 16.31 -0.96 -16.12
N THR A 125 17.15 -0.41 -15.26
CA THR A 125 17.60 -1.08 -14.04
C THR A 125 17.08 -0.34 -12.82
N ILE A 126 16.10 -0.93 -12.16
CA ILE A 126 15.42 -0.32 -11.00
C ILE A 126 15.79 -1.07 -9.73
N ILE A 127 16.34 -0.36 -8.75
CA ILE A 127 16.71 -0.90 -7.45
C ILE A 127 16.01 -0.10 -6.35
N THR A 128 15.13 -0.76 -5.59
CA THR A 128 14.46 -0.16 -4.43
C THR A 128 14.72 -0.96 -3.14
N ALA A 129 14.87 -0.28 -2.01
CA ALA A 129 15.14 -0.95 -0.74
C ALA A 129 13.86 -1.54 -0.11
N LEU A 130 12.73 -0.85 -0.18
CA LEU A 130 11.42 -1.31 0.31
C LEU A 130 10.28 -0.70 -0.51
N VAL A 131 9.25 -1.51 -0.79
CA VAL A 131 8.03 -1.08 -1.48
C VAL A 131 6.85 -1.33 -0.54
N VAL A 132 6.50 -0.35 0.27
CA VAL A 132 5.48 -0.50 1.32
C VAL A 132 4.40 0.55 1.16
N GLY A 133 3.23 0.13 0.71
CA GLY A 133 2.05 0.99 0.62
C GLY A 133 1.07 0.77 1.77
N THR A 134 0.06 1.63 1.83
CA THR A 134 -1.10 1.49 2.73
C THR A 134 -2.36 1.23 1.90
N ALA A 135 -3.46 0.87 2.54
CA ALA A 135 -4.73 0.71 1.83
C ALA A 135 -5.18 1.98 1.08
N ALA A 136 -4.86 3.17 1.61
CA ALA A 136 -5.22 4.45 1.01
C ALA A 136 -4.20 4.95 -0.02
N HIS A 137 -2.93 4.53 0.11
CA HIS A 137 -1.82 5.15 -0.60
C HIS A 137 -0.82 4.11 -1.13
N GLY A 138 -0.51 4.18 -2.43
CA GLY A 138 0.33 3.20 -3.11
C GLY A 138 1.82 3.48 -2.98
N ALA A 139 2.59 2.40 -2.86
CA ALA A 139 4.02 2.38 -3.15
C ALA A 139 4.22 1.47 -4.35
N SER A 140 4.59 2.04 -5.50
CA SER A 140 4.57 1.30 -6.76
C SER A 140 5.88 1.42 -7.53
N VAL A 141 6.35 0.31 -8.08
CA VAL A 141 7.48 0.26 -9.00
C VAL A 141 6.99 -0.27 -10.34
N TYR A 142 7.35 0.40 -11.43
CA TYR A 142 6.99 0.03 -12.81
C TYR A 142 8.27 -0.03 -13.65
N GLY A 143 8.47 -1.12 -14.39
CA GLY A 143 9.42 -1.15 -15.51
C GLY A 143 8.94 -0.26 -16.66
N ASP A 144 7.65 -0.39 -16.99
CA ASP A 144 6.93 0.28 -18.07
C ASP A 144 7.19 -0.39 -19.45
N HIS A 145 8.09 0.09 -20.30
CA HIS A 145 8.33 -0.49 -21.63
C HIS A 145 9.80 -0.87 -21.85
N GLY A 146 10.08 -2.16 -22.04
CA GLY A 146 11.41 -2.67 -22.36
C GLY A 146 11.73 -3.93 -21.55
N ASP A 147 12.90 -4.53 -21.76
CA ASP A 147 13.31 -5.69 -20.98
C ASP A 147 13.95 -5.23 -19.65
N ASP A 148 13.14 -5.00 -18.62
CA ASP A 148 13.56 -4.33 -17.40
C ASP A 148 14.18 -5.27 -16.35
N LYS A 149 15.06 -4.71 -15.52
CA LYS A 149 15.67 -5.38 -14.36
C LYS A 149 15.24 -4.69 -13.09
N ILE A 150 14.26 -5.27 -12.41
CA ILE A 150 13.69 -4.72 -11.19
C ILE A 150 14.19 -5.53 -9.99
N THR A 151 14.87 -4.88 -9.05
CA THR A 151 15.28 -5.47 -7.78
C THR A 151 14.71 -4.67 -6.62
N THR A 152 13.81 -5.26 -5.85
CA THR A 152 13.21 -4.62 -4.69
C THR A 152 13.50 -5.40 -3.42
N GLY A 153 13.44 -4.73 -2.26
CA GLY A 153 13.31 -5.44 -0.99
C GLY A 153 11.92 -6.03 -0.82
N SER A 154 11.36 -5.95 0.39
CA SER A 154 10.02 -6.51 0.62
C SER A 154 8.95 -5.64 -0.03
N VAL A 155 7.95 -6.30 -0.61
CA VAL A 155 6.77 -5.70 -1.24
C VAL A 155 5.58 -5.97 -0.34
N MET A 156 5.03 -4.92 0.28
CA MET A 156 4.05 -5.05 1.36
C MET A 156 2.95 -4.00 1.32
N GLY A 157 1.81 -4.34 1.91
CA GLY A 157 0.69 -3.44 2.11
C GLY A 157 -0.50 -3.84 1.25
N GLN A 158 -1.63 -4.05 1.89
CA GLN A 158 -2.85 -4.50 1.23
C GLN A 158 -3.49 -3.30 0.52
N PRO A 159 -3.79 -3.41 -0.79
CA PRO A 159 -4.52 -2.38 -1.49
C PRO A 159 -5.92 -2.18 -0.88
N GLY A 160 -6.40 -0.93 -0.87
CA GLY A 160 -7.75 -0.60 -0.42
C GLY A 160 -8.84 -1.07 -1.38
N GLU A 161 -10.09 -0.65 -1.13
CA GLU A 161 -11.30 -1.09 -1.85
C GLU A 161 -11.22 -1.01 -3.38
N TYR A 162 -10.43 -0.07 -3.91
CA TYR A 162 -10.27 0.16 -5.34
C TYR A 162 -8.91 -0.27 -5.89
N GLU A 163 -8.13 -1.06 -5.14
CA GLU A 163 -6.78 -1.51 -5.49
C GLU A 163 -5.79 -0.35 -5.76
N ARG A 164 -6.09 0.87 -5.29
CA ARG A 164 -5.30 2.09 -5.49
C ARG A 164 -4.16 2.30 -4.47
N GLY A 165 -3.93 1.31 -3.62
CA GLY A 165 -2.93 1.37 -2.55
C GLY A 165 -2.05 0.14 -2.52
N GLY A 166 -1.34 -0.04 -1.42
CA GLY A 166 -0.49 -1.20 -1.17
C GLY A 166 0.86 -1.12 -1.87
N GLY A 167 1.70 -2.12 -1.59
CA GLY A 167 3.00 -2.28 -2.22
C GLY A 167 2.87 -3.08 -3.51
N GLN A 168 3.31 -2.51 -4.63
CA GLN A 168 3.11 -3.09 -5.95
C GLN A 168 4.37 -2.99 -6.80
N VAL A 169 4.68 -4.03 -7.55
CA VAL A 169 5.75 -4.04 -8.55
C VAL A 169 5.19 -4.60 -9.85
N PHE A 170 5.46 -3.93 -10.96
CA PHE A 170 5.02 -4.28 -12.30
C PHE A 170 6.24 -4.26 -13.22
N GLY A 171 6.43 -5.32 -14.02
CA GLY A 171 7.35 -5.29 -15.16
C GLY A 171 6.77 -4.44 -16.29
N ASN A 172 5.54 -4.80 -16.72
CA ASN A 172 4.75 -4.20 -17.79
C ASN A 172 5.01 -4.79 -19.18
N ASP A 173 5.52 -4.06 -20.16
CA ASP A 173 5.73 -4.59 -21.51
C ASP A 173 7.21 -4.92 -21.70
N GLY A 174 7.54 -6.13 -22.16
CA GLY A 174 8.92 -6.61 -22.33
C GLY A 174 9.23 -7.85 -21.50
N ASN A 175 10.41 -8.45 -21.71
CA ASN A 175 10.82 -9.65 -20.97
C ASN A 175 11.51 -9.24 -19.67
N ASP A 176 10.74 -9.10 -18.59
CA ASP A 176 11.23 -8.50 -17.37
C ASP A 176 11.89 -9.49 -16.43
N LEU A 177 12.89 -9.01 -15.69
CA LEU A 177 13.53 -9.73 -14.60
C LEU A 177 13.24 -9.05 -13.26
N ILE A 178 12.31 -9.62 -12.51
CA ILE A 178 11.83 -9.06 -11.25
C ILE A 178 12.33 -9.89 -10.08
N ARG A 179 13.24 -9.32 -9.28
CA ARG A 179 13.74 -9.89 -8.03
C ARG A 179 13.19 -9.13 -6.85
N THR A 180 12.56 -9.82 -5.91
CA THR A 180 12.01 -9.16 -4.72
C THR A 180 12.41 -9.88 -3.44
N GLY A 181 12.32 -9.17 -2.32
CA GLY A 181 12.35 -9.74 -1.00
C GLY A 181 11.10 -10.56 -0.69
N ASN A 182 10.49 -10.33 0.47
CA ASN A 182 9.24 -10.99 0.82
C ASN A 182 8.08 -10.24 0.14
N ILE A 183 7.19 -10.97 -0.54
CA ILE A 183 5.90 -10.44 -1.00
C ILE A 183 4.86 -10.86 0.03
N ASP A 184 4.38 -9.92 0.83
CA ASP A 184 3.54 -10.22 2.01
C ASP A 184 2.57 -9.08 2.33
N LEU A 185 1.70 -9.28 3.32
CA LEU A 185 0.75 -8.27 3.83
C LEU A 185 -0.08 -7.61 2.72
N GLY A 186 -0.44 -8.36 1.69
CA GLY A 186 -1.20 -7.92 0.51
C GLY A 186 -0.35 -7.35 -0.63
N GLY A 187 0.97 -7.42 -0.55
CA GLY A 187 1.88 -7.00 -1.61
C GLY A 187 1.64 -7.78 -2.91
N ARG A 188 1.85 -7.11 -4.05
CA ARG A 188 1.61 -7.66 -5.39
C ARG A 188 2.83 -7.47 -6.28
N VAL A 189 3.17 -8.50 -7.03
CA VAL A 189 4.19 -8.45 -8.08
C VAL A 189 3.59 -9.04 -9.35
N LEU A 190 3.65 -8.27 -10.43
CA LEU A 190 3.15 -8.66 -11.74
C LEU A 190 4.31 -8.56 -12.73
N GLY A 191 4.48 -9.59 -13.58
CA GLY A 191 5.40 -9.56 -14.71
C GLY A 191 4.86 -8.58 -15.74
N GLY A 192 3.95 -9.04 -16.58
CA GLY A 192 3.33 -8.19 -17.59
C GLY A 192 3.10 -8.98 -18.87
N SER A 193 3.29 -8.31 -20.00
CA SER A 193 3.30 -8.94 -21.32
C SER A 193 4.66 -9.64 -21.55
N GLU A 194 4.74 -10.51 -22.57
CA GLU A 194 5.96 -11.23 -22.93
C GLU A 194 6.45 -12.23 -21.86
N ASN A 195 7.75 -12.55 -21.81
CA ASN A 195 8.24 -13.70 -21.04
C ASN A 195 9.04 -13.23 -19.83
N ASP A 196 8.39 -13.21 -18.68
CA ASP A 196 8.97 -12.66 -17.47
C ASP A 196 9.68 -13.71 -16.61
N ILE A 197 10.67 -13.26 -15.84
CA ILE A 197 11.31 -14.04 -14.79
C ILE A 197 11.08 -13.34 -13.46
N ILE A 198 10.26 -13.97 -12.61
CA ILE A 198 9.89 -13.45 -11.29
C ILE A 198 10.53 -14.31 -10.20
N GLU A 199 11.48 -13.72 -9.47
CA GLU A 199 12.29 -14.38 -8.43
C GLU A 199 12.12 -13.72 -7.03
N PRO A 200 10.99 -13.93 -6.34
CA PRO A 200 10.82 -13.49 -4.97
C PRO A 200 11.59 -14.36 -3.97
N LYS A 201 11.88 -13.80 -2.79
CA LYS A 201 12.40 -14.58 -1.66
C LYS A 201 11.34 -15.51 -1.06
N SER A 202 10.11 -15.00 -0.92
CA SER A 202 8.95 -15.77 -0.45
C SER A 202 7.65 -15.04 -0.81
N VAL A 203 6.56 -15.79 -0.98
CA VAL A 203 5.22 -15.22 -1.21
C VAL A 203 4.26 -15.64 -0.12
N GLY A 204 3.67 -14.66 0.54
CA GLY A 204 2.69 -14.83 1.61
C GLY A 204 3.17 -15.67 2.79
N ALA A 205 4.36 -15.33 3.31
CA ALA A 205 4.98 -16.05 4.41
C ALA A 205 4.18 -15.90 5.72
N GLU A 206 3.68 -14.70 5.99
CA GLU A 206 2.89 -14.36 7.16
C GLU A 206 1.41 -14.13 6.81
N SER A 207 1.15 -13.42 5.71
CA SER A 207 -0.16 -13.00 5.24
C SER A 207 -0.23 -13.06 3.71
N ALA A 208 -1.21 -12.39 3.09
CA ALA A 208 -1.46 -12.51 1.65
C ALA A 208 -0.26 -11.96 0.86
N GLY A 209 0.07 -12.62 -0.24
CA GLY A 209 1.08 -12.14 -1.19
C GLY A 209 0.75 -12.69 -2.56
N ILE A 210 0.90 -11.88 -3.61
CA ILE A 210 0.44 -12.26 -4.94
C ILE A 210 1.57 -12.06 -5.94
N VAL A 211 1.83 -13.10 -6.70
CA VAL A 211 2.66 -13.08 -7.90
C VAL A 211 1.79 -13.46 -9.09
N GLN A 212 1.85 -12.67 -10.15
CA GLN A 212 1.26 -12.99 -11.44
C GLN A 212 2.31 -12.81 -12.53
N GLY A 213 2.47 -13.78 -13.44
CA GLY A 213 3.27 -13.61 -14.66
C GLY A 213 2.56 -12.63 -15.59
N GLY A 214 1.70 -13.15 -16.44
CA GLY A 214 0.83 -12.34 -17.29
C GLY A 214 0.63 -13.05 -18.63
N PRO A 215 0.43 -12.34 -19.75
CA PRO A 215 0.45 -12.97 -21.06
C PRO A 215 1.88 -13.26 -21.54
N GLY A 216 2.21 -14.55 -21.71
CA GLY A 216 3.45 -15.02 -22.31
C GLY A 216 3.95 -16.30 -21.63
N ASN A 217 5.23 -16.62 -21.75
CA ASN A 217 5.80 -17.82 -21.13
C ASN A 217 6.65 -17.46 -19.92
N ASP A 218 5.98 -17.29 -18.79
CA ASP A 218 6.60 -16.75 -17.58
C ASP A 218 7.32 -17.81 -16.76
N THR A 219 8.35 -17.39 -16.03
CA THR A 219 9.08 -18.22 -15.08
C THR A 219 8.96 -17.66 -13.67
N VAL A 220 8.34 -18.40 -12.75
CA VAL A 220 8.24 -18.03 -11.34
C VAL A 220 9.02 -19.00 -10.44
N ARG A 221 10.05 -18.51 -9.75
CA ARG A 221 10.93 -19.34 -8.92
C ARG A 221 11.52 -18.56 -7.75
N GLY A 222 12.28 -19.21 -6.88
CA GLY A 222 12.99 -18.54 -5.81
C GLY A 222 14.23 -17.83 -6.33
N LEU A 223 14.73 -16.86 -5.57
CA LEU A 223 16.00 -16.17 -5.85
C LEU A 223 17.11 -17.16 -6.22
N ASN A 224 17.90 -16.81 -7.25
CA ASN A 224 19.03 -17.60 -7.75
C ASN A 224 18.64 -19.04 -8.17
N ASP A 225 17.54 -19.19 -8.91
CA ASP A 225 17.01 -20.48 -9.39
C ASP A 225 16.66 -21.48 -8.28
N SER A 226 16.33 -20.98 -7.09
CA SER A 226 15.94 -21.82 -5.96
C SER A 226 14.45 -22.19 -5.99
N VAL A 227 14.04 -23.10 -5.12
CA VAL A 227 12.62 -23.43 -4.94
C VAL A 227 11.94 -22.32 -4.14
N LEU A 228 10.96 -21.65 -4.74
CA LEU A 228 10.16 -20.62 -4.07
C LEU A 228 9.25 -21.25 -3.01
N THR A 229 9.30 -20.75 -1.78
CA THR A 229 8.34 -21.13 -0.75
C THR A 229 7.14 -20.18 -0.80
N ILE A 230 5.94 -20.74 -1.00
CA ILE A 230 4.68 -20.01 -0.83
C ILE A 230 4.09 -20.36 0.54
N GLY A 231 3.95 -19.36 1.40
CA GLY A 231 3.66 -19.53 2.82
C GLY A 231 2.19 -19.73 3.16
N PRO A 232 1.88 -20.05 4.43
CA PRO A 232 0.52 -20.32 4.90
C PRO A 232 -0.39 -19.08 4.90
N GLY A 233 0.16 -17.89 4.65
CA GLY A 233 -0.53 -16.61 4.72
C GLY A 233 -1.50 -16.33 3.58
N TYR A 234 -1.86 -17.30 2.74
CA TYR A 234 -2.55 -17.07 1.46
C TYR A 234 -1.64 -16.49 0.37
N GLY A 235 -0.42 -17.04 0.24
CA GLY A 235 0.42 -16.80 -0.93
C GLY A 235 -0.23 -17.35 -2.20
N GLN A 236 -0.31 -16.52 -3.24
CA GLN A 236 -0.85 -16.86 -4.55
C GLN A 236 0.23 -16.67 -5.61
N VAL A 237 0.44 -17.69 -6.44
CA VAL A 237 1.29 -17.62 -7.63
C VAL A 237 0.45 -18.03 -8.82
N ASP A 238 0.35 -17.16 -9.82
CA ASP A 238 -0.33 -17.43 -11.07
C ASP A 238 0.62 -17.16 -12.23
N GLY A 239 0.87 -18.14 -13.08
CA GLY A 239 1.68 -17.93 -14.27
C GLY A 239 0.99 -17.04 -15.32
N GLY A 240 -0.33 -16.89 -15.30
CA GLY A 240 -1.06 -16.13 -16.32
C GLY A 240 -1.30 -16.92 -17.62
N ILE A 241 -1.51 -16.22 -18.73
CA ILE A 241 -1.88 -16.83 -20.01
C ILE A 241 -0.61 -17.23 -20.77
N GLY A 242 -0.40 -18.53 -20.96
CA GLY A 242 0.66 -19.06 -21.82
C GLY A 242 1.27 -20.33 -21.25
N THR A 243 2.52 -20.63 -21.61
CA THR A 243 3.22 -21.85 -21.18
C THR A 243 4.24 -21.52 -20.10
N ASN A 244 3.76 -21.38 -18.86
CA ASN A 244 4.58 -20.88 -17.75
C ASN A 244 5.28 -22.01 -16.99
N SER A 245 6.47 -21.71 -16.48
CA SER A 245 7.30 -22.61 -15.67
C SER A 245 7.40 -22.11 -14.24
N CYS A 246 7.06 -22.94 -13.26
CA CYS A 246 7.11 -22.55 -11.86
C CYS A 246 7.92 -23.55 -11.02
N ARG A 247 8.86 -23.05 -10.22
CA ARG A 247 9.65 -23.85 -9.26
C ARG A 247 9.23 -23.47 -7.84
N VAL A 248 8.12 -24.05 -7.37
CA VAL A 248 7.44 -23.62 -6.15
C VAL A 248 7.18 -24.79 -5.19
N LYS A 249 7.28 -24.55 -3.88
CA LYS A 249 6.89 -25.47 -2.82
C LYS A 249 5.79 -24.84 -1.97
N HIS A 250 4.65 -25.53 -1.89
CA HIS A 250 3.58 -25.17 -0.98
C HIS A 250 4.00 -25.36 0.47
N PHE A 251 3.65 -24.39 1.31
CA PHE A 251 3.57 -24.59 2.75
C PHE A 251 2.20 -25.19 3.11
N SER A 252 2.20 -26.46 3.53
CA SER A 252 1.00 -27.16 4.02
C SER A 252 1.17 -27.50 5.49
N THR A 253 0.20 -27.09 6.32
CA THR A 253 0.11 -27.48 7.74
C THR A 253 -0.76 -28.73 7.93
N GLY A 254 -0.80 -29.64 6.95
CA GLY A 254 -1.65 -30.84 6.98
C GLY A 254 -3.01 -30.61 6.32
N ASP A 255 -4.03 -30.27 7.11
CA ASP A 255 -5.45 -30.38 6.69
C ASP A 255 -5.96 -29.23 5.80
N ARG A 256 -5.19 -28.15 5.65
CA ARG A 256 -5.57 -26.99 4.82
C ARG A 256 -4.37 -26.42 4.08
N VAL A 257 -4.44 -26.47 2.75
CA VAL A 257 -3.59 -25.67 1.88
C VAL A 257 -4.17 -24.26 1.85
N ARG A 258 -3.41 -23.28 2.34
CA ARG A 258 -3.83 -21.86 2.33
C ARG A 258 -3.29 -21.09 1.14
N SER A 259 -2.26 -21.61 0.47
CA SER A 259 -1.61 -21.00 -0.69
C SER A 259 -2.16 -21.60 -2.00
N SER A 260 -2.21 -20.81 -3.07
CA SER A 260 -2.67 -21.28 -4.39
C SER A 260 -1.59 -21.14 -5.44
N MET A 261 -1.60 -22.08 -6.40
CA MET A 261 -0.81 -22.00 -7.62
C MET A 261 -1.73 -22.25 -8.82
N ALA A 262 -1.61 -21.42 -9.86
CA ALA A 262 -2.40 -21.53 -11.08
C ALA A 262 -1.54 -21.29 -12.32
N ASN A 263 -1.97 -21.82 -13.46
CA ASN A 263 -1.35 -21.64 -14.78
C ASN A 263 0.18 -21.84 -14.80
N CYS A 264 0.67 -22.83 -14.05
CA CYS A 264 2.08 -23.12 -13.85
C CYS A 264 2.38 -24.59 -14.17
N LEU A 265 3.30 -24.85 -15.10
CA LEU A 265 3.93 -26.16 -15.24
C LEU A 265 5.08 -26.25 -14.22
N MET A 266 5.09 -27.26 -13.38
CA MET A 266 6.20 -27.42 -12.44
C MET A 266 7.48 -27.74 -13.22
N ALA A 267 8.55 -26.98 -12.96
CA ALA A 267 9.84 -27.14 -13.67
C ALA A 267 10.47 -28.55 -13.53
N ASP A 268 9.97 -29.35 -12.59
CA ASP A 268 10.39 -30.74 -12.35
C ASP A 268 9.60 -31.75 -13.22
N GLY A 269 8.74 -31.28 -14.13
CA GLY A 269 7.96 -32.11 -15.05
C GLY A 269 6.82 -32.90 -14.41
N THR A 270 6.57 -32.75 -13.10
CA THR A 270 5.42 -33.34 -12.43
C THR A 270 4.25 -32.36 -12.46
N PRO A 271 3.13 -32.67 -13.16
CA PRO A 271 1.89 -31.90 -12.99
C PRO A 271 1.57 -31.77 -11.51
N VAL A 272 1.02 -30.62 -11.09
CA VAL A 272 0.43 -30.49 -9.76
C VAL A 272 -0.67 -31.53 -9.69
N ALA A 273 -0.42 -32.66 -9.03
CA ALA A 273 -1.45 -33.66 -8.81
C ALA A 273 -2.58 -32.96 -8.06
N PRO A 274 -3.85 -33.09 -8.49
CA PRO A 274 -4.98 -32.69 -7.66
C PRO A 274 -4.73 -33.27 -6.28
N VAL A 275 -4.74 -32.42 -5.26
CA VAL A 275 -4.62 -32.89 -3.88
C VAL A 275 -5.81 -33.80 -3.67
N THR A 276 -5.62 -35.11 -3.69
CA THR A 276 -6.68 -36.04 -3.35
C THR A 276 -7.07 -35.70 -1.93
N PRO A 277 -8.34 -35.37 -1.64
CA PRO A 277 -8.78 -35.18 -0.26
C PRO A 277 -8.30 -36.38 0.53
N ALA A 278 -7.62 -36.13 1.66
CA ALA A 278 -7.24 -37.20 2.56
C ALA A 278 -8.49 -38.05 2.80
N LYS A 279 -8.36 -39.37 2.62
CA LYS A 279 -9.43 -40.32 2.92
C LYS A 279 -10.03 -39.90 4.27
N PRO A 280 -11.34 -39.59 4.36
CA PRO A 280 -11.94 -39.22 5.63
C PRO A 280 -11.50 -40.24 6.67
N ALA A 281 -10.91 -39.75 7.77
CA ALA A 281 -10.61 -40.62 8.90
C ALA A 281 -11.88 -41.42 9.19
N SER A 282 -11.76 -42.75 9.29
CA SER A 282 -12.91 -43.58 9.65
C SER A 282 -13.53 -42.96 10.89
N GLN A 283 -14.82 -42.65 10.84
CA GLN A 283 -15.53 -42.09 11.99
C GLN A 283 -15.18 -42.94 13.21
N ALA A 284 -14.62 -42.32 14.24
CA ALA A 284 -14.46 -42.98 15.51
C ALA A 284 -15.86 -43.48 15.91
N ALA A 285 -15.96 -44.76 16.31
CA ALA A 285 -17.22 -45.33 16.76
C ALA A 285 -17.85 -44.38 17.79
N PRO A 286 -19.16 -44.08 17.69
CA PRO A 286 -19.80 -43.17 18.61
C PRO A 286 -19.56 -43.64 20.04
N VAL A 287 -19.03 -42.74 20.86
CA VAL A 287 -18.83 -42.99 22.30
C VAL A 287 -20.21 -43.25 22.88
N ALA A 288 -20.39 -44.43 23.50
CA ALA A 288 -21.64 -44.77 24.16
C ALA A 288 -22.02 -43.66 25.16
N PRO A 289 -23.29 -43.20 25.21
CA PRO A 289 -23.71 -42.18 26.14
C PRO A 289 -23.38 -42.60 27.57
N ALA A 290 -22.71 -41.71 28.32
CA ALA A 290 -22.49 -41.92 29.74
C ALA A 290 -23.84 -42.11 30.45
N LYS A 291 -23.92 -43.13 31.31
CA LYS A 291 -25.10 -43.41 32.13
C LYS A 291 -25.51 -42.13 32.89
N PRO A 292 -26.79 -41.71 32.89
CA PRO A 292 -27.22 -40.54 33.62
C PRO A 292 -26.85 -40.65 35.11
N ALA A 293 -26.29 -39.58 35.65
CA ALA A 293 -26.03 -39.48 37.08
C ALA A 293 -27.37 -39.50 37.85
N SER A 294 -27.41 -40.24 38.95
CA SER A 294 -28.57 -40.31 39.84
C SER A 294 -28.95 -38.90 40.33
N PRO A 295 -30.25 -38.56 40.41
CA PRO A 295 -30.68 -37.26 40.91
C PRO A 295 -30.17 -36.99 42.32
N ALA A 296 -29.67 -35.78 42.56
CA ALA A 296 -29.29 -35.33 43.91
C ALA A 296 -30.52 -35.29 44.82
N ALA A 297 -30.36 -35.74 46.07
CA ALA A 297 -31.43 -35.67 47.07
C ALA A 297 -31.83 -34.21 47.34
N PRO A 298 -33.12 -33.90 47.54
CA PRO A 298 -33.58 -32.54 47.79
C PRO A 298 -33.03 -31.99 49.10
N MET A 299 -32.57 -30.74 49.07
CA MET A 299 -32.09 -30.02 50.26
C MET A 299 -33.26 -29.73 51.21
N ALA A 300 -33.03 -29.93 52.50
CA ALA A 300 -34.00 -29.61 53.54
C ALA A 300 -34.25 -28.09 53.62
N PRO A 301 -35.50 -27.63 53.87
CA PRO A 301 -35.80 -26.21 53.98
C PRO A 301 -35.07 -25.53 55.16
N ALA A 302 -34.55 -24.33 54.91
CA ALA A 302 -33.94 -23.51 55.95
C ALA A 302 -34.98 -23.00 56.97
N LYS A 303 -34.57 -22.94 58.24
CA LYS A 303 -35.40 -22.45 59.35
C LYS A 303 -35.70 -20.95 59.19
N PRO A 304 -36.94 -20.47 59.43
CA PRO A 304 -37.28 -19.05 59.32
C PRO A 304 -36.50 -18.17 60.30
N ALA A 305 -36.10 -16.98 59.83
CA ALA A 305 -35.46 -15.95 60.65
C ALA A 305 -36.46 -15.26 61.59
N SER A 306 -35.99 -14.84 62.77
CA SER A 306 -36.80 -14.12 63.75
C SER A 306 -37.10 -12.66 63.31
N PRO A 307 -38.27 -12.09 63.66
CA PRO A 307 -38.64 -10.73 63.25
C PRO A 307 -37.72 -9.64 63.84
N ALA A 308 -37.43 -8.62 63.03
CA ALA A 308 -36.66 -7.45 63.43
C ALA A 308 -37.47 -6.50 64.33
N ALA A 309 -36.80 -5.86 65.29
CA ALA A 309 -37.40 -4.88 66.19
C ALA A 309 -37.72 -3.55 65.46
N PRO A 310 -38.79 -2.83 65.83
CA PRO A 310 -39.22 -1.61 65.14
C PRO A 310 -38.29 -0.41 65.39
N ALA A 311 -38.08 0.39 64.34
CA ALA A 311 -37.22 1.57 64.32
C ALA A 311 -37.86 2.79 65.01
N ALA A 312 -37.04 3.59 65.69
CA ALA A 312 -37.45 4.84 66.33
C ALA A 312 -37.69 5.98 65.30
N PRO A 313 -38.67 6.86 65.53
CA PRO A 313 -39.04 7.91 64.57
C PRO A 313 -38.02 9.05 64.47
N GLY A 314 -37.73 9.45 63.23
CA GLY A 314 -36.71 10.43 62.87
C GLY A 314 -37.08 11.88 63.15
N ALA A 315 -36.09 12.67 63.57
CA ALA A 315 -36.19 14.11 63.77
C ALA A 315 -36.16 14.87 62.43
N HIS A 316 -37.07 15.84 62.31
CA HIS A 316 -37.15 16.82 61.23
C HIS A 316 -35.98 17.81 61.26
N SER A 317 -35.57 18.28 60.07
CA SER A 317 -35.19 19.69 59.90
C SER A 317 -35.42 20.15 58.45
N PRO A 318 -36.08 21.31 58.25
CA PRO A 318 -36.32 21.87 56.94
C PRO A 318 -35.27 22.93 56.57
N ARG A 319 -34.70 22.82 55.36
CA ARG A 319 -34.67 23.84 54.30
C ARG A 319 -33.75 23.41 53.17
#